data_AF-A0A9P6TTH2-F1
#
_entry.id   AF-A0A9P6TTH2-F1
#
_cell.length_a   1.000
_cell.length_b   1.000
_cell.length_c   1.000
_cell.angle_alpha   90.00
_cell.angle_beta   90.00
_cell.angle_gamma   90.00
#
_symmetry.space_group_name_H-M   'P 1'
#
loop_
_entity.id
_entity.type
_entity.pdbx_description
1 polymer ?
#
loop_
_entity_poly.entity_id
_entity_poly.type
_entity_poly.pdbx_seq_one_letter_code
_entity_poly.pdbx_strand_id
1 'polypeptide(L)'
;MTSSSQTDKKTPVVLIAGAGLGGLMLGMVLEKAGIEYCIFERALKVKPLGAAMVLGPTILPVFEQLGLMEEFNKIAVPVVSTDIYNDNMKVLGSVKMNNIIETSGFDNMIFARPRLYEMMLKQIPEHKILMGKRVLKMQEKDDQVFIHCSDNTSYNGDIVGGLMEHTHYLSEYVQVTGR
;
A
#
# COMPACT_ATOMS: atom_id res chain seq x y z
N MET A 1 41.70 -2.22 -27.07
CA MET A 1 40.33 -2.70 -27.31
C MET A 1 39.89 -3.47 -26.07
N THR A 2 39.33 -2.77 -25.09
CA THR A 2 38.77 -3.36 -23.87
C THR A 2 37.26 -3.25 -23.98
N SER A 3 36.59 -4.36 -24.30
CA SER A 3 35.14 -4.44 -24.32
C SER A 3 34.63 -4.42 -22.88
N SER A 4 34.11 -3.29 -22.43
CA SER A 4 33.30 -3.20 -21.23
C SER A 4 32.01 -3.99 -21.44
N SER A 5 31.89 -5.14 -20.79
CA SER A 5 30.67 -5.94 -20.71
C SER A 5 29.62 -5.14 -19.92
N GLN A 6 28.69 -4.56 -20.65
CA GLN A 6 27.51 -3.92 -20.11
C GLN A 6 26.63 -5.03 -19.52
N THR A 7 26.65 -5.19 -18.19
CA THR A 7 25.78 -6.16 -17.52
C THR A 7 24.34 -5.72 -17.72
N ASP A 8 23.54 -6.46 -18.50
CA ASP A 8 22.09 -6.30 -18.56
C ASP A 8 21.52 -6.36 -17.14
N LYS A 9 21.14 -5.20 -16.62
CA LYS A 9 20.65 -5.07 -15.25
C LYS A 9 19.20 -5.53 -15.25
N LYS A 10 18.97 -6.81 -14.95
CA LYS A 10 17.64 -7.39 -14.81
C LYS A 10 16.82 -6.56 -13.81
N THR A 11 15.61 -6.15 -14.20
CA THR A 11 14.68 -5.45 -13.30
C THR A 11 14.31 -6.38 -12.13
N PRO A 12 14.42 -5.91 -10.88
CA PRO A 12 14.13 -6.76 -9.72
C PRO A 12 12.64 -7.14 -9.66
N VAL A 13 12.35 -8.34 -9.17
CA VAL A 13 11.01 -8.84 -8.87
C VAL A 13 10.71 -8.65 -7.39
N VAL A 14 9.62 -7.95 -7.07
CA VAL A 14 9.22 -7.63 -5.69
C VAL A 14 8.11 -8.56 -5.21
N LEU A 15 8.33 -9.25 -4.10
CA LEU A 15 7.32 -10.08 -3.44
C LEU A 15 6.68 -9.30 -2.28
N ILE A 16 5.36 -9.13 -2.34
CA ILE A 16 4.59 -8.31 -1.39
C ILE A 16 3.73 -9.17 -0.49
N ALA A 17 4.01 -9.16 0.81
CA ALA A 17 3.23 -9.92 1.76
C ALA A 17 2.04 -9.06 2.29
N GLY A 18 0.83 -9.42 1.88
CA GLY A 18 -0.43 -8.79 2.28
C GLY A 18 -1.01 -7.87 1.21
N ALA A 19 -2.28 -8.07 0.85
CA ALA A 19 -3.03 -7.19 -0.05
C ALA A 19 -3.88 -6.18 0.74
N GLY A 20 -3.32 -5.59 1.80
CA GLY A 20 -3.91 -4.45 2.52
C GLY A 20 -3.64 -3.12 1.82
N LEU A 21 -4.08 -1.99 2.40
CA LEU A 21 -3.86 -0.65 1.80
C LEU A 21 -2.38 -0.39 1.48
N GLY A 22 -1.46 -0.72 2.39
CA GLY A 22 -0.02 -0.54 2.16
C GLY A 22 0.53 -1.42 1.04
N GLY A 23 0.15 -2.70 1.00
CA GLY A 23 0.58 -3.63 -0.05
C GLY A 23 0.01 -3.28 -1.42
N LEU A 24 -1.25 -2.87 -1.48
CA LEU A 24 -1.87 -2.37 -2.70
C LEU A 24 -1.23 -1.06 -3.15
N MET A 25 -0.90 -0.14 -2.23
CA MET A 25 -0.21 1.10 -2.57
C MET A 25 1.16 0.82 -3.19
N LEU A 26 1.94 -0.07 -2.57
CA LEU A 26 3.22 -0.50 -3.12
C LEU A 26 3.05 -1.16 -4.50
N GLY A 27 2.08 -2.06 -4.66
CA GLY A 27 1.75 -2.68 -5.94
C GLY A 27 1.43 -1.66 -7.04
N MET A 28 0.58 -0.66 -6.77
CA MET A 28 0.25 0.40 -7.74
C MET A 28 1.48 1.25 -8.13
N VAL A 29 2.35 1.57 -7.18
CA VAL A 29 3.60 2.30 -7.46
C VAL A 29 4.53 1.48 -8.35
N LEU A 30 4.68 0.18 -8.07
CA LEU A 30 5.50 -0.73 -8.87
C LEU A 30 4.90 -0.96 -10.26
N GLU A 31 3.57 -1.08 -10.35
CA GLU A 31 2.84 -1.19 -11.63
C GLU A 31 3.13 0.03 -12.50
N LYS A 32 3.00 1.23 -11.93
CA LYS A 32 3.28 2.47 -12.65
C LYS A 32 4.75 2.58 -13.06
N ALA A 33 5.67 2.05 -12.26
CA ALA A 33 7.10 2.04 -12.53
C ALA A 33 7.53 0.95 -13.53
N GLY A 34 6.64 0.04 -13.94
CA GLY A 34 6.99 -1.11 -14.79
C GLY A 34 7.92 -2.11 -14.10
N ILE A 35 7.87 -2.19 -12.77
CA ILE A 35 8.65 -3.14 -11.97
C ILE A 35 7.79 -4.37 -11.72
N GLU A 36 8.36 -5.56 -11.90
CA GLU A 36 7.64 -6.82 -11.69
C GLU A 36 7.38 -7.06 -10.20
N TYR A 37 6.16 -7.51 -9.86
CA TYR A 37 5.79 -7.81 -8.48
C TYR A 37 4.68 -8.84 -8.38
N CYS A 38 4.54 -9.41 -7.19
CA CYS A 38 3.42 -10.28 -6.84
C CYS A 38 2.98 -10.04 -5.39
N ILE A 39 1.68 -9.93 -5.15
CA ILE A 39 1.08 -9.70 -3.83
C ILE A 39 0.47 -11.01 -3.32
N PHE A 40 0.79 -11.38 -2.08
CA PHE A 40 0.34 -12.61 -1.43
C PHE A 40 -0.62 -12.27 -0.29
N GLU A 41 -1.89 -12.63 -0.42
CA GLU A 41 -2.92 -12.34 0.58
C GLU A 41 -3.41 -13.62 1.25
N ARG A 42 -3.47 -13.63 2.59
CA ARG A 42 -3.94 -14.79 3.37
C ARG A 42 -5.44 -15.04 3.21
N ALA A 43 -6.24 -13.99 2.99
CA ALA A 43 -7.68 -14.12 2.83
C ALA A 43 -8.03 -14.78 1.49
N LEU A 44 -9.02 -15.67 1.51
CA LEU A 44 -9.59 -16.24 0.28
C LEU A 44 -10.51 -15.24 -0.45
N LYS A 45 -11.11 -14.35 0.32
CA LYS A 45 -11.94 -13.24 -0.15
C LYS A 45 -11.75 -12.08 0.80
N VAL A 46 -11.63 -10.87 0.25
CA VAL A 46 -11.57 -9.65 1.05
C VAL A 46 -12.94 -9.44 1.68
N LYS A 47 -12.96 -9.28 3.01
CA LYS A 47 -14.16 -8.87 3.73
C LYS A 47 -14.13 -7.35 3.91
N PRO A 48 -15.14 -6.60 3.46
CA PRO A 48 -15.23 -5.19 3.75
C PRO A 48 -15.51 -5.01 5.25
N LEU A 49 -14.46 -4.70 6.03
CA LEU A 49 -14.59 -4.25 7.41
C LEU A 49 -14.55 -2.72 7.42
N GLY A 50 -15.57 -2.10 8.01
CA GLY A 50 -15.83 -0.67 7.89
C GLY A 50 -15.20 0.18 8.98
N ALA A 51 -14.60 1.29 8.57
CA ALA A 51 -14.28 2.46 9.39
C ALA A 51 -14.17 3.68 8.46
N ALA A 52 -14.48 4.87 8.97
CA ALA A 52 -14.12 6.11 8.31
C ALA A 52 -12.61 6.36 8.45
N MET A 53 -11.97 6.82 7.38
CA MET A 53 -10.55 7.19 7.36
C MET A 53 -10.39 8.59 6.78
N VAL A 54 -9.32 9.26 7.17
CA VAL A 54 -8.93 10.56 6.63
C VAL A 54 -7.56 10.43 5.98
N LEU A 55 -7.43 10.94 4.74
CA LEU A 55 -6.14 11.20 4.11
C LEU A 55 -5.99 12.69 3.91
N GLY A 56 -4.78 13.17 4.15
CA GLY A 56 -4.46 14.59 4.00
C GLY A 56 -3.27 14.82 3.08
N PRO A 57 -2.67 16.01 3.15
CA PRO A 57 -1.62 16.44 2.25
C PRO A 57 -0.34 15.59 2.26
N THR A 58 -0.17 14.74 3.26
CA THR A 58 0.97 13.81 3.34
C THR A 58 0.86 12.62 2.40
N ILE A 59 -0.36 12.29 1.93
CA ILE A 59 -0.63 11.09 1.13
C ILE A 59 -1.27 11.42 -0.22
N LEU A 60 -2.13 12.44 -0.29
CA LEU A 60 -2.83 12.82 -1.52
C LEU A 60 -1.90 13.15 -2.71
N PRO A 61 -0.70 13.75 -2.53
CA PRO A 61 0.24 13.91 -3.64
C PRO A 61 0.62 12.59 -4.32
N VAL A 62 0.64 11.47 -3.60
CA VAL A 62 0.97 10.16 -4.20
C VAL A 62 -0.19 9.67 -5.07
N PHE A 63 -1.44 9.91 -4.67
CA PHE A 63 -2.60 9.61 -5.51
C PHE A 63 -2.64 10.49 -6.76
N GLU A 64 -2.25 11.75 -6.66
CA GLU A 64 -2.07 12.64 -7.81
C GLU A 64 -0.98 12.13 -8.75
N GLN A 65 0.19 11.79 -8.21
CA GLN A 65 1.26 11.20 -8.99
C GLN A 65 0.81 9.90 -9.66
N LEU A 66 -0.02 9.07 -9.04
CA LEU A 66 -0.56 7.86 -9.66
C LEU A 66 -1.68 8.12 -10.68
N GLY A 67 -2.15 9.37 -10.84
CA GLY A 67 -3.27 9.72 -11.73
C GLY A 67 -4.63 9.29 -11.18
N LEU A 68 -4.74 9.05 -9.87
CA LEU A 68 -5.92 8.47 -9.22
C LEU A 68 -6.80 9.50 -8.51
N MET A 69 -6.48 10.80 -8.60
CA MET A 69 -7.24 11.84 -7.89
C MET A 69 -8.70 11.92 -8.32
N GLU A 70 -9.00 11.69 -9.61
CA GLU A 70 -10.38 11.69 -10.08
C GLU A 70 -11.21 10.56 -9.44
N GLU A 71 -10.66 9.34 -9.41
CA GLU A 71 -11.31 8.19 -8.78
C GLU A 71 -11.41 8.36 -7.26
N PHE A 72 -10.38 8.91 -6.62
CA PHE A 72 -10.37 9.17 -5.19
C PHE A 72 -11.45 10.19 -4.79
N ASN A 73 -11.62 11.27 -5.56
CA ASN A 73 -12.63 12.29 -5.31
C ASN A 73 -14.08 11.76 -5.47
N LYS A 74 -14.29 10.65 -6.19
CA LYS A 74 -15.61 9.98 -6.28
C LYS A 74 -16.02 9.28 -4.99
N ILE A 75 -15.07 8.96 -4.11
CA ILE A 75 -15.30 8.18 -2.88
C ILE A 75 -15.05 8.95 -1.57
N ALA A 76 -14.52 10.16 -1.66
CA ALA A 76 -14.10 10.97 -0.51
C ALA A 76 -14.75 12.36 -0.53
N VAL A 77 -14.89 12.95 0.65
CA VAL A 77 -15.41 14.31 0.84
C VAL A 77 -14.45 15.12 1.72
N PRO A 78 -14.34 16.44 1.53
CA PRO A 78 -13.48 17.28 2.36
C PRO A 78 -13.99 17.37 3.80
N VAL A 79 -13.06 17.38 4.76
CA VAL A 79 -13.35 17.59 6.19
C VAL A 79 -13.34 19.09 6.47
N VAL A 80 -14.51 19.67 6.74
CA VAL A 80 -14.64 21.12 6.99
C VAL A 80 -14.23 21.49 8.43
N SER A 81 -14.63 20.67 9.40
CA SER A 81 -14.30 20.87 10.82
C SER A 81 -14.30 19.56 11.60
N THR A 82 -13.65 19.57 12.75
CA THR A 82 -13.73 18.52 13.76
C THR A 82 -14.11 19.17 15.08
N ASP A 83 -15.27 18.77 15.61
CA ASP A 83 -15.81 19.28 16.86
C ASP A 83 -15.64 18.23 17.97
N ILE A 84 -15.19 18.67 19.14
CA ILE A 84 -14.96 17.83 20.31
C ILE A 84 -16.04 18.17 21.33
N TYR A 85 -16.78 17.16 21.77
CA TYR A 85 -17.85 17.29 22.76
C TYR A 85 -17.51 16.49 24.02
N ASN A 86 -18.00 16.93 25.17
CA ASN A 86 -18.04 16.08 26.36
C ASN A 86 -19.25 15.12 26.31
N ASP A 87 -19.35 14.27 27.34
CA ASP A 87 -20.45 13.32 27.57
C ASP A 87 -21.85 13.96 27.58
N ASN A 88 -21.94 15.24 27.94
CA ASN A 88 -23.17 16.03 27.98
C ASN A 88 -23.42 16.82 26.68
N MET A 89 -22.74 16.48 25.58
CA MET A 89 -22.84 17.17 24.27
C MET A 89 -22.48 18.66 24.32
N LYS A 90 -21.73 19.10 25.33
CA LYS A 90 -21.15 20.45 25.38
C LYS A 90 -19.88 20.48 24.55
N VAL A 91 -19.79 21.45 23.64
CA VAL A 91 -18.58 21.69 22.84
C VAL A 91 -17.41 22.04 23.77
N LEU A 92 -16.34 21.26 23.70
CA LEU A 92 -15.05 21.49 24.33
C LEU A 92 -14.11 22.27 23.40
N GLY A 93 -14.23 22.07 22.09
CA GLY A 93 -13.43 22.76 21.08
C GLY A 93 -13.88 22.43 19.66
N SER A 94 -13.49 23.26 18.71
CA SER A 94 -13.71 23.05 17.28
C SER A 94 -12.43 23.39 16.53
N VAL A 95 -11.99 22.48 15.67
CA VAL A 95 -10.86 22.69 14.76
C VAL A 95 -11.43 22.82 13.36
N LYS A 96 -11.38 24.04 12.80
CA LYS A 96 -11.74 24.27 11.39
C LYS A 96 -10.53 23.92 10.52
N MET A 97 -10.75 23.21 9.42
CA MET A 97 -9.67 22.84 8.48
C MET A 97 -9.35 23.96 7.47
N ASN A 98 -9.71 25.21 7.81
CA ASN A 98 -9.43 26.36 6.98
C ASN A 98 -7.91 26.50 6.79
N ASN A 99 -7.47 26.88 5.58
CA ASN A 99 -6.09 27.19 5.19
C ASN A 99 -5.16 25.99 4.91
N ILE A 100 -5.60 24.73 5.07
CA ILE A 100 -4.75 23.58 4.75
C ILE A 100 -4.44 23.49 3.24
N ILE A 101 -5.41 23.84 2.40
CA ILE A 101 -5.24 23.90 0.94
C ILE A 101 -4.23 24.99 0.56
N GLU A 102 -4.29 26.17 1.19
CA GLU A 102 -3.39 27.29 0.87
C GLU A 102 -1.91 26.96 1.15
N THR A 103 -1.66 26.17 2.18
CA THR A 103 -0.30 25.82 2.62
C THR A 103 0.24 24.53 2.01
N SER A 104 -0.63 23.64 1.54
CA SER A 104 -0.22 22.29 1.12
C SER A 104 -0.72 21.86 -0.26
N GLY A 105 -1.66 22.59 -0.87
CA GLY A 105 -2.31 22.24 -2.14
C GLY A 105 -3.41 21.18 -2.04
N PHE A 106 -3.60 20.55 -0.87
CA PHE A 106 -4.56 19.47 -0.67
C PHE A 106 -5.43 19.68 0.58
N ASP A 107 -6.63 19.12 0.58
CA ASP A 107 -7.53 19.09 1.73
C ASP A 107 -7.36 17.81 2.56
N ASN A 108 -7.92 17.78 3.77
CA ASN A 108 -8.18 16.54 4.49
C ASN A 108 -9.46 15.91 3.94
N MET A 109 -9.36 14.70 3.42
CA MET A 109 -10.44 14.01 2.74
C MET A 109 -10.87 12.79 3.55
N ILE A 110 -12.14 12.74 3.95
CA ILE A 110 -12.74 11.61 4.67
C ILE A 110 -13.47 10.67 3.71
N PHE A 111 -13.32 9.36 3.93
CA PHE A 111 -13.93 8.31 3.12
C PHE A 111 -14.12 7.03 3.92
N ALA A 112 -14.88 6.07 3.38
CA ALA A 112 -14.99 4.73 3.94
C ALA A 112 -13.82 3.84 3.50
N ARG A 113 -13.09 3.22 4.44
CA ARG A 113 -11.95 2.32 4.14
C ARG A 113 -12.24 1.28 3.05
N PRO A 114 -13.40 0.59 3.02
CA PRO A 114 -13.70 -0.39 1.97
C PRO A 114 -13.74 0.22 0.57
N ARG A 115 -14.20 1.48 0.43
CA ARG A 115 -14.27 2.17 -0.86
C ARG A 115 -12.87 2.46 -1.41
N LEU A 116 -11.97 2.95 -0.55
CA LEU A 116 -10.57 3.17 -0.92
C LEU A 116 -9.91 1.86 -1.34
N TYR A 117 -10.13 0.80 -0.55
CA TYR A 117 -9.61 -0.52 -0.85
C TYR A 117 -10.08 -1.03 -2.23
N GLU A 118 -11.39 -0.99 -2.49
CA GLU A 118 -11.97 -1.41 -3.77
C GLU A 118 -11.42 -0.60 -4.95
N MET A 119 -11.25 0.71 -4.77
CA MET A 119 -10.67 1.60 -5.78
C MET A 119 -9.23 1.20 -6.11
N MET A 120 -8.39 0.99 -5.09
CA MET A 120 -6.99 0.61 -5.25
C MET A 120 -6.85 -0.80 -5.85
N LEU A 121 -7.68 -1.75 -5.42
CA LEU A 121 -7.67 -3.11 -5.92
C LEU A 121 -7.89 -3.18 -7.44
N LYS A 122 -8.79 -2.34 -7.97
CA LYS A 122 -9.07 -2.26 -9.42
C LYS A 122 -7.91 -1.74 -10.26
N GLN A 123 -6.92 -1.09 -9.65
CA GLN A 123 -5.74 -0.57 -10.36
C GLN A 123 -4.67 -1.63 -10.58
N ILE A 124 -4.82 -2.80 -9.96
CA ILE A 124 -3.83 -3.89 -10.02
C ILE A 124 -4.40 -5.05 -10.85
N PRO A 125 -3.64 -5.59 -11.82
CA PRO A 125 -4.05 -6.78 -12.55
C PRO A 125 -4.30 -7.97 -11.61
N GLU A 126 -5.43 -8.66 -11.79
CA GLU A 126 -5.87 -9.73 -10.88
C GLU A 126 -4.82 -10.84 -10.70
N HIS A 127 -4.10 -11.19 -11.77
CA HIS A 127 -3.06 -12.23 -11.74
C HIS A 127 -1.83 -11.86 -10.88
N LYS A 128 -1.67 -10.58 -10.51
CA LYS A 128 -0.60 -10.12 -9.61
C LYS A 128 -0.99 -10.23 -8.13
N ILE A 129 -2.23 -10.60 -7.80
CA ILE A 129 -2.71 -10.77 -6.42
C ILE A 129 -3.11 -12.24 -6.19
N LEU A 130 -2.29 -12.95 -5.43
CA LEU A 130 -2.51 -14.35 -5.08
C LEU A 130 -3.22 -14.45 -3.72
N MET A 131 -4.52 -14.74 -3.78
CA MET A 131 -5.38 -14.98 -2.62
C MET A 131 -5.12 -16.36 -1.98
N GLY A 132 -5.46 -16.50 -0.70
CA GLY A 132 -5.22 -17.73 0.07
C GLY A 132 -3.75 -18.03 0.36
N LYS A 133 -2.84 -17.11 0.04
CA LYS A 133 -1.39 -17.23 0.24
C LYS A 133 -0.96 -16.58 1.54
N ARG A 134 -1.12 -17.29 2.66
CA ARG A 134 -0.54 -16.86 3.94
C ARG A 134 0.96 -17.13 3.93
N VAL A 135 1.78 -16.09 3.85
CA VAL A 135 3.23 -16.19 4.01
C VAL A 135 3.57 -16.61 5.45
N LEU A 136 4.31 -17.70 5.59
CA LEU A 136 4.77 -18.25 6.87
C LEU A 136 6.24 -17.94 7.16
N LYS A 137 7.06 -17.90 6.11
CA LYS A 137 8.50 -17.72 6.23
C LYS A 137 9.04 -16.99 5.02
N MET A 138 10.04 -16.15 5.26
CA MET A 138 10.86 -15.49 4.25
C MET A 138 12.31 -15.91 4.48
N GLN A 139 13.03 -16.26 3.43
CA GLN A 139 14.44 -16.67 3.52
C GLN A 139 15.22 -16.00 2.40
N GLU A 140 16.35 -15.40 2.74
CA GLU A 140 17.31 -14.91 1.76
C GLU A 140 18.37 -15.97 1.51
N LYS A 141 18.66 -16.24 0.24
CA LYS A 141 19.70 -17.17 -0.19
C LYS A 141 20.13 -16.83 -1.61
N ASP A 142 21.45 -16.79 -1.84
CA ASP A 142 22.06 -16.60 -3.17
C ASP A 142 21.48 -15.38 -3.93
N ASP A 143 21.42 -14.22 -3.25
CA ASP A 143 20.85 -12.95 -3.73
C ASP A 143 19.35 -13.00 -4.13
N GLN A 144 18.63 -14.03 -3.68
CA GLN A 144 17.18 -14.15 -3.87
C GLN A 144 16.45 -14.25 -2.54
N VAL A 145 15.21 -13.76 -2.53
CA VAL A 145 14.30 -13.94 -1.42
C VAL A 145 13.25 -14.98 -1.78
N PHE A 146 13.09 -15.96 -0.91
CA PHE A 146 12.12 -17.03 -0.98
C PHE A 146 11.02 -16.78 0.04
N ILE A 147 9.77 -16.87 -0.38
CA ILE A 147 8.63 -16.90 0.51
C ILE A 147 8.03 -18.31 0.52
N HIS A 148 7.63 -18.77 1.70
CA HIS A 148 6.94 -20.04 1.89
C HIS A 148 5.54 -19.77 2.42
N CYS A 149 4.54 -20.32 1.74
CA CYS A 149 3.14 -20.13 2.08
C CYS A 149 2.57 -21.33 2.87
N SER A 150 1.44 -21.11 3.55
CA SER A 150 0.78 -22.13 4.38
C SER A 150 0.21 -23.32 3.61
N ASP A 151 0.08 -23.19 2.29
CA ASP A 151 -0.37 -24.25 1.38
C ASP A 151 0.80 -25.04 0.78
N ASN A 152 2.00 -24.90 1.35
CA ASN A 152 3.26 -25.47 0.88
C ASN A 152 3.75 -24.94 -0.48
N THR A 153 3.12 -23.92 -1.05
CA THR A 153 3.67 -23.24 -2.23
C THR A 153 4.82 -22.31 -1.83
N SER A 154 5.76 -22.13 -2.75
CA SER A 154 6.92 -21.25 -2.55
C SER A 154 7.15 -20.40 -3.78
N TYR A 155 7.63 -19.18 -3.58
CA TYR A 155 7.91 -18.21 -4.62
C TYR A 155 9.25 -17.54 -4.35
N ASN A 156 9.96 -17.15 -5.41
CA ASN A 156 11.24 -16.46 -5.30
C ASN A 156 11.22 -15.13 -6.08
N GLY A 157 11.98 -14.16 -5.57
CA GLY A 157 12.14 -12.83 -6.14
C GLY A 157 13.43 -12.19 -5.64
N ASP A 158 13.61 -10.91 -5.93
CA ASP A 158 14.84 -10.17 -5.62
C ASP A 158 14.68 -9.29 -4.37
N ILE A 159 13.45 -8.86 -4.06
CA ILE A 159 13.12 -8.02 -2.89
C ILE A 159 11.83 -8.52 -2.25
N VAL A 160 11.74 -8.47 -0.92
CA VAL A 160 10.46 -8.54 -0.21
C VAL A 160 10.10 -7.19 0.37
N GLY A 161 8.85 -6.76 0.20
CA GLY A 161 8.33 -5.55 0.84
C GLY A 161 6.87 -5.74 1.24
N GLY A 162 6.51 -5.48 2.50
CA GLY A 162 5.12 -5.61 2.95
C GLY A 162 4.89 -5.13 4.37
N LEU A 163 3.69 -4.61 4.64
CA LEU A 163 3.23 -4.21 5.97
C LEU A 163 2.11 -5.18 6.39
N MET A 164 2.40 -6.05 7.35
CA MET A 164 1.39 -6.90 7.99
C MET A 164 0.84 -6.17 9.22
N GLU A 165 -0.45 -5.79 9.23
CA GLU A 165 -1.10 -5.28 10.45
C GLU A 165 -1.17 -6.41 11.50
N HIS A 166 -0.48 -6.19 12.62
CA HIS A 166 -0.45 -7.00 13.85
C HIS A 166 -0.12 -8.49 13.70
N THR A 167 1.17 -8.79 13.56
CA THR A 167 1.81 -9.93 14.25
C THR A 167 3.27 -9.55 14.49
N HIS A 168 3.83 -9.83 15.67
CA HIS A 168 5.17 -9.44 16.12
C HIS A 168 6.37 -10.06 15.35
N TYR A 169 6.21 -10.29 14.04
CA TYR A 169 7.30 -10.76 13.20
C TYR A 169 7.25 -9.95 11.90
N LEU A 170 8.37 -9.28 11.58
CA LEU A 170 8.70 -8.64 10.30
C LEU A 170 8.38 -7.14 10.13
N SER A 171 8.60 -6.30 11.15
CA SER A 171 8.58 -4.83 10.98
C SER A 171 9.85 -4.23 10.36
N GLU A 172 10.84 -5.01 9.92
CA GLU A 172 12.13 -4.48 9.43
C GLU A 172 12.70 -5.28 8.25
N TYR A 173 12.03 -5.32 7.09
CA TYR A 173 12.68 -5.84 5.88
C TYR A 173 12.27 -5.02 4.65
N VAL A 174 12.90 -3.87 4.48
CA VAL A 174 13.22 -3.34 3.15
C VAL A 174 14.74 -3.47 3.03
N GLN A 175 15.20 -4.62 2.56
CA GLN A 175 16.59 -4.80 2.17
C GLN A 175 16.66 -4.90 0.66
N VAL A 176 17.32 -3.93 0.06
CA VAL A 176 17.73 -3.98 -1.35
C VAL A 176 18.96 -4.88 -1.37
N THR A 177 18.88 -6.03 -2.05
CA THR A 177 20.06 -6.85 -2.31
C THR A 177 21.05 -6.01 -3.13
N GLY A 178 22.14 -5.62 -2.48
CA GLY A 178 23.19 -4.77 -3.03
C GLY A 178 24.42 -5.59 -3.38
N ARG A 179 24.90 -5.42 -4.62
CA ARG A 179 26.22 -5.85 -5.11
C ARG A 179 27.36 -5.36 -4.22
#